data_AF-A0A941FQ23-F1
#
_entry.id   AF-A0A941FQ23-F1
#
_cell.length_a   1.000
_cell.length_b   1.000
_cell.length_c   1.000
_cell.angle_alpha   90.00
_cell.angle_beta   90.00
_cell.angle_gamma   90.00
#
_symmetry.space_group_name_H-M   'P 1'
#
loop_
_entity.id
_entity.type
_entity.pdbx_description
1 polymer ?
#
loop_
_entity_poly.entity_id
_entity_poly.type
_entity_poly.pdbx_seq_one_letter_code
_entity_poly.pdbx_strand_id
1 'polypeptide(L)'
;MNRLYDYLYKFLHKSFLKIDTNNIVFMKDGYFVILMQAPLNINDSIKSVIEERLKEFQNEAYSNLKISLSFGVGNFSNDLTYIHLTYEEAVEAWTNGAELFQNKFINFYETKQLIELIRLIPEKI
;
A
#
# COMPACT_ATOMS: atom_id res chain seq x y z
N MET A 1 -9.21 22.07 -7.34
CA MET A 1 -8.45 20.86 -6.96
C MET A 1 -6.98 21.05 -7.31
N ASN A 2 -6.08 20.52 -6.49
CA ASN A 2 -4.63 20.75 -6.59
C ASN A 2 -4.07 20.08 -7.88
N ARG A 3 -3.32 20.79 -8.73
CA ARG A 3 -2.77 20.25 -10.00
C ARG A 3 -1.95 18.98 -9.80
N LEU A 4 -1.30 18.84 -8.63
CA LEU A 4 -0.56 17.64 -8.26
C LEU A 4 -1.49 16.43 -8.07
N TYR A 5 -2.68 16.63 -7.48
CA TYR A 5 -3.69 15.58 -7.31
C TYR A 5 -4.20 15.06 -8.65
N ASP A 6 -4.56 15.97 -9.57
CA ASP A 6 -5.01 15.59 -10.91
C ASP A 6 -3.92 14.84 -11.69
N TYR A 7 -2.66 15.24 -11.51
CA TYR A 7 -1.54 14.54 -12.11
C TYR A 7 -1.37 13.14 -11.51
N LEU A 8 -1.28 13.03 -10.18
CA LEU A 8 -1.11 11.76 -9.48
C LEU A 8 -2.25 10.80 -9.80
N TYR A 9 -3.49 11.29 -9.86
CA TYR A 9 -4.65 10.51 -10.26
C TYR A 9 -4.51 9.94 -11.67
N LYS A 10 -4.23 10.80 -12.67
CA LYS A 10 -4.03 10.37 -14.07
C LYS A 10 -2.86 9.40 -14.21
N PHE A 11 -1.81 9.65 -13.45
CA PHE A 11 -0.59 8.88 -13.46
C PHE A 11 -0.81 7.49 -12.88
N LEU A 12 -1.48 7.40 -11.73
CA LEU A 12 -1.84 6.15 -11.08
C LEU A 12 -2.81 5.34 -11.94
N HIS A 13 -3.81 6.00 -12.51
CA HIS A 13 -4.70 5.38 -13.48
C HIS A 13 -3.89 4.75 -14.61
N LYS A 14 -2.90 5.46 -15.19
CA LYS A 14 -2.04 4.91 -16.26
C LYS A 14 -1.19 3.72 -15.81
N SER A 15 -0.56 3.77 -14.64
CA SER A 15 0.31 2.69 -14.17
C SER A 15 -0.47 1.42 -13.80
N PHE A 16 -1.68 1.58 -13.24
CA PHE A 16 -2.53 0.46 -12.80
C PHE A 16 -3.52 -0.03 -13.86
N LEU A 17 -3.75 0.70 -14.96
CA LEU A 17 -4.55 0.27 -16.13
C LEU A 17 -4.06 -1.02 -16.81
N LYS A 18 -2.85 -1.51 -16.48
CA LYS A 18 -2.29 -2.75 -17.02
C LYS A 18 -2.95 -4.01 -16.44
N ILE A 19 -3.75 -3.88 -15.39
CA ILE A 19 -4.54 -4.95 -14.79
C ILE A 19 -5.99 -4.47 -14.75
N ASP A 20 -6.93 -5.35 -15.01
CA ASP A 20 -8.38 -5.11 -14.91
C ASP A 20 -8.80 -5.00 -13.42
N THR A 21 -8.24 -4.03 -12.70
CA THR A 21 -8.56 -3.76 -11.29
C THR A 21 -9.20 -2.39 -11.16
N ASN A 22 -10.37 -2.36 -10.53
CA ASN A 22 -10.98 -1.11 -10.09
C ASN A 22 -10.16 -0.57 -8.92
N ASN A 23 -9.56 0.60 -9.12
CA ASN A 23 -8.81 1.30 -8.08
C ASN A 23 -9.46 2.66 -7.83
N ILE A 24 -9.60 3.03 -6.56
CA ILE A 24 -10.11 4.34 -6.15
C ILE A 24 -8.97 5.11 -5.49
N VAL A 25 -8.75 6.35 -5.95
CA VAL A 25 -7.76 7.26 -5.37
C VAL A 25 -8.47 8.47 -4.77
N PHE A 26 -8.12 8.81 -3.54
CA PHE A 26 -8.64 9.98 -2.84
C PHE A 26 -7.63 10.53 -1.83
N MET A 27 -7.87 11.73 -1.31
CA MET A 27 -7.11 12.27 -0.18
C MET A 27 -7.86 12.06 1.13
N LYS A 28 -7.15 11.64 2.18
CA LYS A 28 -7.68 11.53 3.54
C LYS A 28 -6.56 11.76 4.56
N ASP A 29 -6.81 12.63 5.54
CA ASP A 29 -5.90 12.95 6.65
C ASP A 29 -4.47 13.34 6.20
N GLY A 30 -4.34 14.03 5.07
CA GLY A 30 -3.05 14.43 4.50
C GLY A 30 -2.35 13.39 3.63
N TYR A 31 -2.92 12.20 3.50
CA TYR A 31 -2.41 11.11 2.66
C TYR A 31 -3.15 11.00 1.33
N PHE A 32 -2.43 10.58 0.29
CA PHE A 32 -3.03 9.99 -0.90
C PHE A 32 -3.31 8.51 -0.62
N VAL A 33 -4.58 8.11 -0.75
CA VAL A 33 -5.05 6.76 -0.45
C VAL A 33 -5.42 6.07 -1.74
N ILE A 34 -5.04 4.79 -1.85
CA ILE A 34 -5.38 3.92 -2.96
C ILE A 34 -6.14 2.73 -2.37
N LEU A 35 -7.40 2.57 -2.78
CA LEU A 35 -8.15 1.34 -2.55
C LEU A 35 -8.05 0.49 -3.81
N MET A 36 -7.49 -0.71 -3.67
CA MET A 36 -7.28 -1.63 -4.77
C MET A 36 -8.17 -2.85 -4.61
N GLN A 37 -8.95 -3.16 -5.64
CA GLN A 37 -9.66 -4.43 -5.71
C GLN A 37 -8.68 -5.53 -6.12
N ALA A 38 -8.55 -6.57 -5.30
CA ALA A 38 -7.74 -7.74 -5.66
C ALA A 38 -8.45 -8.57 -6.76
N PRO A 39 -7.73 -9.06 -7.78
CA PRO A 39 -8.32 -9.98 -8.76
C PRO A 39 -8.83 -11.28 -8.12
N LEU A 40 -9.86 -11.89 -8.71
CA LEU A 40 -10.56 -13.08 -8.17
C LEU A 40 -9.72 -14.36 -8.16
N ASN A 41 -8.67 -14.46 -8.98
CA ASN A 41 -7.86 -15.65 -9.17
C ASN A 41 -6.39 -15.34 -8.84
N ILE A 42 -5.96 -15.59 -7.60
CA ILE A 42 -4.59 -15.28 -7.19
C ILE A 42 -3.95 -16.49 -6.51
N ASN A 43 -2.97 -17.09 -7.20
CA ASN A 43 -2.15 -18.21 -6.72
C ASN A 43 -0.73 -17.79 -6.28
N ASP A 44 -0.26 -16.58 -6.65
CA ASP A 44 0.98 -15.98 -6.13
C ASP A 44 0.66 -15.06 -4.95
N SER A 45 1.59 -14.84 -4.01
CA SER A 45 1.30 -14.00 -2.84
C SER A 45 0.84 -12.60 -3.30
N ILE A 46 -0.41 -12.23 -3.03
CA ILE A 46 -1.01 -10.92 -3.39
C ILE A 46 -0.06 -9.76 -3.05
N LYS A 47 0.70 -9.91 -1.96
CA LYS A 47 1.73 -8.96 -1.50
C LYS A 47 2.80 -8.70 -2.54
N SER A 48 3.37 -9.72 -3.19
CA SER A 48 4.46 -9.52 -4.18
C SER A 48 3.99 -8.78 -5.42
N VAL A 49 2.77 -9.08 -5.89
CA VAL A 49 2.15 -8.36 -7.03
C VAL A 49 1.92 -6.89 -6.67
N ILE A 50 1.36 -6.61 -5.48
CA ILE A 50 1.16 -5.24 -5.00
C ILE A 50 2.49 -4.51 -4.88
N GLU A 51 3.50 -5.16 -4.29
CA GLU A 51 4.83 -4.56 -4.10
C GLU A 51 5.48 -4.19 -5.43
N GLU A 52 5.45 -5.09 -6.43
CA GLU A 52 5.99 -4.83 -7.76
C GLU A 52 5.32 -3.62 -8.40
N ARG A 53 3.98 -3.51 -8.33
CA ARG A 53 3.23 -2.38 -8.88
C ARG A 53 3.53 -1.07 -8.18
N LEU A 54 3.63 -1.09 -6.85
CA LEU A 54 4.01 0.11 -6.10
C LEU A 54 5.44 0.54 -6.45
N LYS A 55 6.38 -0.40 -6.64
CA LYS A 55 7.75 -0.09 -7.11
C LYS A 55 7.75 0.52 -8.51
N GLU A 56 6.97 -0.04 -9.44
CA GLU A 56 6.79 0.56 -10.78
C GLU A 56 6.30 2.00 -10.66
N PHE A 57 5.26 2.22 -9.85
CA PHE A 57 4.69 3.55 -9.64
C PHE A 57 5.68 4.54 -9.00
N GLN A 58 6.45 4.11 -7.99
CA GLN A 58 7.54 4.91 -7.40
C GLN A 58 8.57 5.31 -8.46
N ASN A 59 9.01 4.34 -9.27
CA ASN A 59 10.04 4.55 -10.28
C ASN A 59 9.57 5.48 -11.39
N GLU A 60 8.35 5.28 -11.90
CA GLU A 60 7.78 6.16 -12.92
C GLU A 60 7.58 7.58 -12.34
N ALA A 61 7.07 7.72 -11.11
CA ALA A 61 6.85 9.04 -10.47
C ALA A 61 8.17 9.79 -10.31
N TYR A 62 9.21 9.11 -9.83
CA TYR A 62 10.53 9.69 -9.69
C TYR A 62 11.13 10.05 -11.06
N SER A 63 10.94 9.22 -12.07
CA SER A 63 11.53 9.46 -13.40
C SER A 63 10.93 10.69 -14.07
N ASN A 64 9.60 10.82 -14.02
CA ASN A 64 8.84 11.88 -14.70
C ASN A 64 8.74 13.18 -13.90
N LEU A 65 8.67 13.10 -12.56
CA LEU A 65 8.40 14.27 -11.71
C LEU A 65 9.50 14.59 -10.70
N LYS A 66 10.50 13.71 -10.54
CA LYS A 66 11.49 13.79 -9.45
C LYS A 66 10.87 13.75 -8.06
N ILE A 67 9.66 13.20 -7.94
CA ILE A 67 8.98 12.99 -6.66
C ILE A 67 9.32 11.60 -6.13
N SER A 68 9.82 11.55 -4.90
CA SER A 68 9.99 10.31 -4.16
C SER A 68 8.68 9.99 -3.44
N LEU A 69 8.10 8.81 -3.72
CA LEU A 69 6.89 8.34 -3.06
C LEU A 69 7.25 7.23 -2.08
N SER A 70 6.57 7.19 -0.93
CA SER A 70 6.65 6.09 0.03
C SER A 70 5.25 5.58 0.35
N PHE A 71 5.11 4.29 0.60
CA PHE A 71 3.82 3.62 0.78
C PHE A 71 3.77 2.85 2.09
N GLY A 72 2.67 2.99 2.81
CA GLY A 72 2.22 2.04 3.82
C GLY A 72 1.08 1.21 3.24
N VAL A 73 1.08 -0.09 3.48
CA VAL A 73 0.10 -1.02 2.91
C VAL A 73 -0.59 -1.77 4.05
N GLY A 74 -1.90 -1.55 4.20
CA GLY A 74 -2.73 -2.28 5.17
C GLY A 74 -3.01 -3.71 4.74
N ASN A 75 -3.66 -4.49 5.62
CA ASN A 75 -4.04 -5.87 5.31
C ASN A 75 -5.19 -5.93 4.30
N PHE A 76 -5.25 -7.03 3.57
CA PHE A 76 -6.39 -7.33 2.71
C PHE A 76 -7.66 -7.58 3.55
N SER A 77 -8.77 -6.96 3.15
CA SER A 77 -10.09 -7.20 3.74
C SER A 77 -11.08 -7.70 2.68
N ASN A 78 -11.83 -8.75 3.05
CA ASN A 78 -12.96 -9.25 2.26
C ASN A 78 -14.27 -8.48 2.54
N ASP A 79 -14.29 -7.61 3.55
CA ASP A 79 -15.47 -6.87 3.97
C ASP A 79 -15.23 -5.36 3.87
N LEU A 80 -16.13 -4.68 3.17
CA LEU A 80 -16.08 -3.23 2.96
C LEU A 80 -16.19 -2.45 4.28
N THR A 81 -16.85 -3.02 5.29
CA THR A 81 -16.99 -2.39 6.61
C THR A 81 -15.64 -2.24 7.32
N TYR A 82 -14.66 -3.10 7.02
CA TYR A 82 -13.31 -3.04 7.59
C TYR A 82 -12.33 -2.16 6.81
N ILE A 83 -12.75 -1.48 5.73
CA ILE A 83 -11.86 -0.57 4.97
C ILE A 83 -11.25 0.51 5.87
N HIS A 84 -12.00 1.00 6.86
CA HIS A 84 -11.47 1.99 7.82
C HIS A 84 -10.31 1.43 8.65
N LEU A 85 -10.39 0.17 9.09
CA LEU A 85 -9.30 -0.50 9.81
C LEU A 85 -8.08 -0.69 8.90
N THR A 86 -8.30 -1.18 7.68
CA THR A 86 -7.22 -1.33 6.69
C THR A 86 -6.53 0.00 6.37
N TYR A 87 -7.27 1.12 6.38
CA TYR A 87 -6.69 2.45 6.25
C TYR A 87 -5.80 2.80 7.45
N GLU A 88 -6.26 2.56 8.68
CA GLU A 88 -5.46 2.80 9.89
C GLU A 88 -4.18 1.96 9.90
N GLU A 89 -4.27 0.68 9.52
CA GLU A 89 -3.11 -0.20 9.33
C GLU A 89 -2.12 0.35 8.30
N ALA A 90 -2.60 0.87 7.17
CA ALA A 90 -1.76 1.46 6.14
C ALA A 90 -1.05 2.74 6.64
N VAL A 91 -1.74 3.58 7.40
CA VAL A 91 -1.15 4.79 8.01
C VAL A 91 -0.10 4.41 9.05
N GLU A 92 -0.37 3.40 9.88
CA GLU A 92 0.59 2.89 10.86
C GLU A 92 1.83 2.33 10.16
N ALA A 93 1.66 1.50 9.13
CA ALA A 93 2.76 0.96 8.35
C ALA A 93 3.59 2.07 7.68
N TRP A 94 2.93 3.11 7.15
CA TRP A 94 3.63 4.26 6.58
C TRP A 94 4.45 5.01 7.64
N THR A 95 3.86 5.25 8.81
CA THR A 95 4.50 5.97 9.91
C THR A 95 5.75 5.23 10.40
N ASN A 96 5.62 3.93 10.67
CA ASN A 96 6.75 3.07 11.04
C ASN A 96 7.83 3.07 9.94
N GLY A 97 7.42 3.01 8.67
CA GLY A 97 8.35 3.07 7.54
C GLY A 97 9.10 4.40 7.45
N ALA A 98 8.44 5.52 7.75
CA ALA A 98 9.05 6.85 7.73
C ALA A 98 10.05 7.07 8.89
N GLU A 99 9.84 6.41 10.03
CA GLU A 99 10.80 6.42 11.13
C GLU A 99 12.03 5.55 10.84
N LEU A 100 11.84 4.40 10.18
CA LEU A 100 12.90 3.43 9.88
C LEU A 100 13.71 3.77 8.62
N PHE A 101 13.07 4.37 7.62
CA PHE A 101 13.65 4.60 6.30
C PHE A 101 13.50 6.07 5.90
N GLN A 102 14.51 6.62 5.21
CA GLN A 102 14.47 8.03 4.82
C GLN A 102 13.47 8.31 3.70
N ASN A 103 13.50 7.55 2.60
CA ASN A 103 12.65 7.77 1.43
C ASN A 103 12.46 6.50 0.59
N LYS A 104 11.48 6.52 -0.33
CA LYS A 104 11.20 5.46 -1.32
C LYS A 104 10.96 4.07 -0.72
N PHE A 105 10.28 4.00 0.41
CA PHE A 105 9.96 2.71 1.03
C PHE A 105 8.56 2.22 0.64
N ILE A 106 8.35 0.91 0.74
CA ILE A 106 7.04 0.27 0.78
C ILE A 106 7.06 -0.57 2.06
N ASN A 107 6.19 -0.23 3.02
CA ASN A 107 6.11 -0.95 4.28
C ASN A 107 4.73 -1.60 4.38
N PHE A 108 4.70 -2.92 4.58
CA PHE A 108 3.46 -3.64 4.78
C PHE A 108 3.16 -3.68 6.28
N TYR A 109 1.89 -3.50 6.63
CA TYR A 109 1.44 -3.72 7.98
C TYR A 109 1.66 -5.19 8.34
N GLU A 110 2.33 -5.41 9.47
CA GLU A 110 2.46 -6.74 10.07
C GLU A 110 1.49 -6.80 11.25
N THR A 111 0.58 -7.78 11.23
CA THR A 111 -0.36 -8.00 12.32
C THR A 111 0.41 -8.31 13.60
N LYS A 112 0.55 -7.31 14.48
CA LYS A 112 1.28 -7.39 15.76
C LYS A 112 0.89 -8.62 16.58
N GLN A 113 -0.40 -8.96 16.58
CA GLN A 113 -0.95 -10.09 17.33
C GLN A 113 -0.37 -11.44 16.90
N LEU A 114 -0.06 -11.65 15.61
CA LEU A 114 0.46 -12.96 15.15
C LEU A 114 1.91 -13.16 15.59
N ILE A 115 2.74 -12.12 15.50
CA ILE A 115 4.14 -12.17 15.94
C ILE A 115 4.21 -12.35 17.46
N GLU A 116 3.36 -11.65 18.21
CA GLU A 116 3.26 -11.83 19.66
C GLU A 116 2.75 -13.23 20.04
N LEU A 117 1.77 -13.79 19.32
CA LEU A 117 1.33 -15.18 19.53
C LEU A 117 2.44 -16.19 19.23
N ILE A 118 3.20 -16.01 18.15
CA ILE A 118 4.32 -16.89 17.79
C ILE A 118 5.40 -16.86 18.89
N ARG A 119 5.67 -15.70 19.49
CA ARG A 119 6.61 -15.57 20.62
C ARG A 119 6.16 -16.28 21.89
N LEU A 120 4.87 -16.65 21.99
CA LEU A 120 4.34 -17.43 23.11
C LEU A 120 4.42 -18.95 22.87
N ILE A 121 4.80 -19.40 21.67
CA ILE A 121 5.03 -20.82 21.39
C ILE A 121 6.46 -21.16 21.87
N PRO A 122 6.63 -21.98 22.92
CA PRO A 122 7.96 -22.36 23.38
C PRO A 122 8.68 -23.14 22.27
N GLU A 123 9.91 -22.74 21.95
CA GLU A 123 10.80 -23.54 21.11
C GLU A 123 10.92 -24.91 21.78
N LYS A 124 10.51 -25.97 21.08
CA LYS A 124 10.72 -27.34 21.56
C LYS A 124 12.23 -27.54 21.75
N ILE A 125 12.64 -27.63 23.02
CA ILE A 125 13.93 -28.17 23.45
C ILE A 125 13.96 -29.67 23.11
#